data_AF-A0A2C9YS75-F1
#
_entry.id   AF-A0A2C9YS75-F1
#
_cell.length_a   1.000
_cell.length_b   1.000
_cell.length_c   1.000
_cell.angle_alpha   90.00
_cell.angle_beta   90.00
_cell.angle_gamma   90.00
#
_symmetry.space_group_name_H-M   'P 1'
#
loop_
_entity.id
_entity.type
_entity.pdbx_description
1 polymer ?
#
loop_
_entity_poly.entity_id
_entity_poly.type
_entity_poly.pdbx_seq_one_letter_code
_entity_poly.pdbx_strand_id
1 'polypeptide(L)'
;MGIILVNKKFYLLDPKGVELKKHSIDFRYNIQTTLSSIHNLRKTERKVYNKGNVAVAQFIFNDFIQTLYSHSQIDYPTDPYLHYAKEDNLFASSCAILRKDKIFTTLELSSKDSLLPYDRCVDTEAKLLEQIRFLADTFKPAKGIVNLFTELYPCTSCKNVIDQFEKRYNGNITLNVFHEK
;
A
#
# COMPACT_ATOMS: atom_id res chain seq x y z
N MET A 1 22.08 5.24 18.15
CA MET A 1 21.98 4.87 16.72
C MET A 1 21.18 5.95 15.99
N GLY A 2 21.83 6.78 15.17
CA GLY A 2 21.14 7.80 14.38
C GLY A 2 20.42 7.17 13.20
N ILE A 3 19.14 7.50 13.02
CA ILE A 3 18.38 7.14 11.83
C ILE A 3 19.02 7.89 10.66
N ILE A 4 19.70 7.17 9.78
CA ILE A 4 20.17 7.72 8.50
C ILE A 4 18.92 7.91 7.64
N LEU A 5 18.40 9.14 7.63
CA LEU A 5 17.39 9.58 6.67
C LEU A 5 18.02 9.53 5.29
N VAL A 6 17.73 8.46 4.54
CA VAL A 6 18.14 8.34 3.15
C VAL A 6 17.39 9.42 2.39
N ASN A 7 18.13 10.42 1.91
CA ASN A 7 17.63 11.58 1.18
C ASN A 7 17.22 11.22 -0.26
N LYS A 8 16.46 10.12 -0.45
CA LYS A 8 15.87 9.77 -1.74
C LYS A 8 14.59 10.59 -1.88
N LYS A 9 14.63 11.66 -2.69
CA LYS A 9 13.43 12.41 -3.06
C LYS A 9 12.51 11.50 -3.88
N PHE A 10 11.50 10.92 -3.24
CA PHE A 10 10.38 10.32 -3.96
C PHE A 10 9.55 11.47 -4.56
N TYR A 11 9.54 11.56 -5.88
CA TYR A 11 8.66 12.46 -6.62
C TYR A 11 7.28 11.79 -6.67
N LEU A 12 6.40 12.18 -5.74
CA LEU A 12 5.02 11.70 -5.73
C LEU A 12 4.26 12.49 -6.79
N LEU A 13 3.98 11.84 -7.91
CA LEU A 13 3.12 12.37 -8.96
C LEU A 13 1.68 11.92 -8.67
N ASP A 14 0.73 12.85 -8.71
CA ASP A 14 -0.67 12.48 -8.87
C ASP A 14 -0.90 11.85 -10.27
N PRO A 15 -2.07 11.27 -10.57
CA PRO A 15 -2.34 10.67 -11.88
C PRO A 15 -2.26 11.66 -13.06
N LYS A 16 -2.16 12.98 -12.80
CA LYS A 16 -2.02 14.05 -13.78
C LYS A 16 -0.56 14.56 -13.90
N GLY A 17 0.39 13.94 -13.19
CA GLY A 17 1.80 14.31 -13.23
C GLY A 17 2.16 15.54 -12.38
N VAL A 18 1.31 15.94 -11.44
CA VAL A 18 1.55 17.09 -10.55
C VAL A 18 2.29 16.63 -9.30
N GLU A 19 3.42 17.26 -8.99
CA GLU A 19 4.17 16.99 -7.75
C GLU A 19 3.41 17.53 -6.52
N LEU A 20 3.22 16.69 -5.51
CA LEU A 20 2.60 17.11 -4.24
C LEU A 20 3.40 18.23 -3.56
N LYS A 21 2.79 19.40 -3.36
CA LYS A 21 3.39 20.53 -2.63
C LYS A 21 3.57 20.22 -1.14
N LYS A 22 4.57 20.89 -0.55
CA LYS A 22 5.12 20.75 0.82
C LYS A 22 4.11 20.81 1.99
N HIS A 23 2.83 21.13 1.79
CA HIS A 23 1.83 21.24 2.87
C HIS A 23 1.04 19.94 3.15
N SER A 24 1.27 18.86 2.42
CA SER A 24 0.86 17.49 2.82
C SER A 24 1.92 16.84 3.74
N ILE A 25 2.39 17.58 4.74
CA ILE A 25 3.60 17.27 5.53
C ILE A 25 3.51 15.89 6.17
N ASP A 26 2.36 15.50 6.72
CA ASP A 26 2.23 14.23 7.42
C ASP A 26 2.22 13.04 6.46
N PHE A 27 1.47 13.08 5.37
CA PHE A 27 1.40 11.94 4.45
C PHE A 27 2.74 11.68 3.76
N ARG A 28 3.36 12.73 3.19
CA ARG A 28 4.65 12.58 2.48
C ARG A 28 5.75 12.12 3.43
N TYR A 29 5.76 12.64 4.67
CA TYR A 29 6.68 12.20 5.71
C TYR A 29 6.45 10.75 6.14
N ASN A 30 5.19 10.35 6.35
CA ASN A 30 4.85 8.98 6.76
C ASN A 30 5.20 7.97 5.67
N ILE A 31 4.90 8.24 4.40
CA ILE A 31 5.37 7.39 3.29
C ILE A 31 6.88 7.31 3.28
N GLN A 32 7.58 8.45 3.31
CA GLN A 32 9.04 8.46 3.23
C GLN A 32 9.66 7.69 4.39
N THR A 33 9.10 7.80 5.58
CA THR A 33 9.53 7.06 6.77
C THR A 33 9.28 5.56 6.59
N THR A 34 8.08 5.15 6.19
CA THR A 34 7.74 3.74 5.96
C THR A 34 8.60 3.13 4.86
N LEU A 35 8.74 3.80 3.71
CA LEU A 35 9.59 3.35 2.62
C LEU A 35 11.07 3.30 3.02
N SER A 36 11.56 4.29 3.78
CA SER A 36 12.95 4.28 4.26
C SER A 36 13.20 3.10 5.19
N SER A 37 12.27 2.80 6.09
CA SER A 37 12.36 1.63 6.98
C SER A 37 12.41 0.34 6.16
N ILE A 38 11.51 0.18 5.19
CA ILE A 38 11.48 -0.98 4.28
C ILE A 38 12.77 -1.07 3.44
N HIS A 39 13.24 0.03 2.87
CA HIS A 39 14.49 0.09 2.11
C HIS A 39 15.72 -0.19 2.95
N ASN A 40 15.74 0.24 4.21
CA ASN A 40 16.82 -0.11 5.14
C ASN A 40 16.83 -1.61 5.41
N LEU A 41 15.67 -2.26 5.51
CA LEU A 41 15.60 -3.72 5.57
C LEU A 41 16.16 -4.37 4.29
N ARG A 42 15.89 -3.82 3.10
CA ARG A 42 16.49 -4.28 1.82
C ARG A 42 18.03 -4.18 1.79
N LYS A 43 18.63 -3.36 2.64
CA LYS A 43 20.09 -3.18 2.73
C LYS A 43 20.73 -4.10 3.77
N THR A 44 19.95 -4.66 4.69
CA THR A 44 20.45 -5.70 5.60
C THR A 44 20.71 -6.99 4.82
N GLU A 45 21.62 -7.85 5.30
CA GLU A 45 21.93 -9.14 4.65
C GLU A 45 20.74 -10.11 4.55
N ARG A 46 19.57 -9.71 5.08
CA ARG A 46 18.31 -10.43 4.96
C ARG A 46 17.78 -10.32 3.54
N LYS A 47 18.23 -11.24 2.67
CA LYS A 47 17.82 -11.43 1.25
C LYS A 47 16.31 -11.29 0.98
N VAL A 48 15.50 -11.49 2.01
CA VAL A 48 14.05 -11.42 2.08
C VAL A 48 13.46 -10.09 1.59
N TYR A 49 14.01 -8.95 2.01
CA TYR A 49 13.43 -7.65 1.63
C TYR A 49 14.00 -7.13 0.31
N ASN A 50 15.02 -7.77 -0.24
CA ASN A 50 15.82 -7.21 -1.34
C ASN A 50 15.06 -7.19 -2.67
N LYS A 51 13.84 -7.75 -2.73
CA LYS A 51 12.98 -7.84 -3.92
C LYS A 51 11.51 -7.69 -3.53
N GLY A 52 10.67 -7.41 -4.52
CA GLY A 52 9.23 -7.28 -4.35
C GLY A 52 8.79 -5.81 -4.24
N ASN A 53 7.54 -5.58 -4.62
CA ASN A 53 6.96 -4.24 -4.64
C ASN A 53 6.30 -3.92 -3.32
N VAL A 54 6.32 -2.65 -2.98
CA VAL A 54 5.71 -2.11 -1.76
C VAL A 54 4.73 -1.01 -2.12
N ALA A 55 3.62 -1.04 -1.40
CA ALA A 55 2.67 0.06 -1.39
C ALA A 55 2.44 0.52 0.06
N VAL A 56 2.13 1.79 0.24
CA VAL A 56 1.84 2.42 1.54
C VAL A 56 0.58 3.23 1.38
N ALA A 57 -0.37 3.08 2.30
CA ALA A 57 -1.57 3.90 2.34
C ALA A 57 -1.70 4.58 3.68
N GLN A 58 -2.03 5.87 3.66
CA GLN A 58 -2.51 6.57 4.84
C GLN A 58 -3.97 6.94 4.61
N PHE A 59 -4.81 6.74 5.60
CA PHE A 59 -6.18 7.17 5.55
C PHE A 59 -6.58 7.94 6.80
N ILE A 60 -7.55 8.82 6.61
CA ILE A 60 -8.19 9.62 7.66
C ILE A 60 -9.68 9.39 7.51
N PHE A 61 -10.29 8.70 8.48
CA PHE A 61 -11.74 8.49 8.54
C PHE A 61 -12.29 9.04 9.84
N ASN A 62 -13.20 10.00 9.78
CA ASN A 62 -13.85 10.58 10.97
C ASN A 62 -12.83 10.93 12.09
N ASP A 63 -11.77 11.65 11.72
CA ASP A 63 -10.63 12.04 12.58
C ASP A 63 -9.70 10.91 13.06
N PHE A 64 -9.98 9.66 12.72
CA PHE A 64 -9.07 8.53 12.92
C PHE A 64 -8.04 8.44 11.79
N ILE A 65 -6.75 8.56 12.15
CA ILE A 65 -5.62 8.48 11.21
C ILE A 65 -4.91 7.15 11.37
N GLN A 66 -4.64 6.46 10.26
CA GLN A 66 -3.81 5.26 10.26
C GLN A 66 -3.00 5.13 8.97
N THR A 67 -1.81 4.55 9.10
CA THR A 67 -0.92 4.21 7.99
C THR A 67 -0.78 2.70 7.91
N LEU A 68 -0.98 2.13 6.73
CA LEU A 68 -0.78 0.73 6.39
C LEU A 68 0.27 0.61 5.29
N TYR A 69 0.93 -0.54 5.19
CA TYR A 69 1.74 -0.89 4.03
C TYR A 69 1.39 -2.28 3.54
N SER A 70 1.80 -2.64 2.34
CA SER A 70 1.72 -4.00 1.84
C SER A 70 2.97 -4.33 1.03
N HIS A 71 3.32 -5.61 1.00
CA HIS A 71 4.47 -6.14 0.28
C HIS A 71 4.02 -7.27 -0.64
N SER A 72 4.52 -7.32 -1.88
CA SER A 72 4.09 -8.30 -2.89
C SER A 72 4.55 -9.74 -2.62
N GLN A 73 5.23 -9.99 -1.50
CA GLN A 73 5.68 -11.31 -1.07
C GLN A 73 5.05 -11.73 0.26
N ILE A 74 4.17 -10.91 0.83
CA ILE A 74 3.51 -11.16 2.11
C ILE A 74 2.00 -11.17 1.86
N ASP A 75 1.45 -12.36 1.70
CA ASP A 75 0.04 -12.59 1.39
C ASP A 75 -0.70 -13.18 2.59
N TYR A 76 -0.01 -13.91 3.46
CA TYR A 76 -0.61 -14.65 4.56
C TYR A 76 0.05 -14.35 5.91
N PRO A 77 -0.67 -14.52 7.04
CA PRO A 77 -0.10 -14.32 8.37
C PRO A 77 1.05 -15.28 8.69
N THR A 78 1.09 -16.42 8.00
CA THR A 78 2.09 -17.48 8.13
C THR A 78 3.34 -17.23 7.30
N ASP A 79 3.35 -16.20 6.45
CA ASP A 79 4.53 -15.92 5.64
C ASP A 79 5.70 -15.55 6.55
N PRO A 80 6.86 -16.23 6.43
CA PRO A 80 8.03 -15.97 7.27
C PRO A 80 8.46 -14.50 7.26
N TYR A 81 8.17 -13.81 6.18
CA TYR A 81 8.50 -12.40 5.97
C TYR A 81 7.73 -11.45 6.89
N LEU A 82 6.50 -11.81 7.28
CA LEU A 82 5.74 -11.02 8.26
C LEU A 82 6.37 -11.13 9.67
N HIS A 83 7.03 -12.25 9.98
CA HIS A 83 7.75 -12.42 11.25
C HIS A 83 8.95 -11.47 11.33
N TYR A 84 9.76 -11.38 10.28
CA TYR A 84 10.89 -10.45 10.25
C TYR A 84 10.44 -8.99 10.39
N ALA A 85 9.29 -8.63 9.81
CA ALA A 85 8.75 -7.28 9.98
C ALA A 85 8.40 -6.97 11.45
N LYS A 86 7.93 -7.97 12.21
CA LYS A 86 7.66 -7.84 13.64
C LYS A 86 8.95 -7.67 14.45
N GLU A 87 9.96 -8.49 14.16
CA GLU A 87 11.26 -8.44 14.85
C GLU A 87 11.97 -7.10 14.68
N ASP A 88 11.84 -6.49 13.50
CA ASP A 88 12.49 -5.21 13.18
C ASP A 88 11.72 -3.99 13.69
N ASN A 89 10.66 -4.19 14.48
CA ASN A 89 9.70 -3.14 14.88
C ASN A 89 9.16 -2.34 13.68
N LEU A 90 9.19 -2.90 12.46
CA LEU A 90 8.34 -2.40 11.41
C LEU A 90 6.90 -2.65 11.87
N PHE A 91 5.99 -1.75 11.52
CA PHE A 91 4.58 -1.81 11.87
C PHE A 91 3.90 -3.07 11.30
N ALA A 92 4.25 -4.28 11.74
CA ALA A 92 3.74 -5.52 11.19
C ALA A 92 2.23 -5.67 11.45
N SER A 93 1.72 -5.04 12.51
CA SER A 93 0.29 -4.82 12.75
C SER A 93 -0.39 -3.94 11.69
N SER A 94 0.39 -3.25 10.87
CA SER A 94 -0.05 -2.37 9.79
C SER A 94 0.29 -2.93 8.40
N CYS A 95 0.76 -4.18 8.30
CA CYS A 95 0.92 -4.86 7.02
C CYS A 95 -0.43 -5.40 6.53
N ALA A 96 -0.95 -4.86 5.44
CA ALA A 96 -2.11 -5.38 4.74
C ALA A 96 -1.73 -6.63 3.93
N ILE A 97 -2.37 -7.74 4.28
CA ILE A 97 -2.21 -9.06 3.66
C ILE A 97 -3.50 -9.47 2.93
N LEU A 98 -3.52 -10.61 2.26
CA LEU A 98 -4.70 -11.09 1.55
C LEU A 98 -5.84 -11.36 2.54
N ARG A 99 -6.94 -10.63 2.38
CA ARG A 99 -8.15 -10.81 3.18
C ARG A 99 -8.98 -11.99 2.68
N LYS A 100 -9.51 -12.79 3.63
CA LYS A 100 -10.43 -13.90 3.32
C LYS A 100 -11.82 -13.42 2.90
N ASP A 101 -12.26 -12.30 3.47
CA ASP A 101 -13.53 -11.62 3.20
C ASP A 101 -13.39 -10.53 2.13
N LYS A 102 -12.47 -10.69 1.17
CA LYS A 102 -12.30 -9.75 0.06
C LYS A 102 -13.59 -9.69 -0.78
N ILE A 103 -13.94 -8.50 -1.25
CA ILE A 103 -15.16 -8.25 -2.05
C ILE A 103 -14.88 -7.62 -3.41
N PHE A 104 -13.74 -6.94 -3.56
CA PHE A 104 -13.32 -6.37 -4.81
C PHE A 104 -12.83 -7.48 -5.74
N THR A 105 -13.34 -7.45 -6.96
CA THR A 105 -12.97 -8.43 -7.98
C THR A 105 -11.66 -8.02 -8.64
N THR A 106 -10.72 -8.96 -8.73
CA THR A 106 -9.46 -8.82 -9.45
C THR A 106 -9.51 -9.60 -10.76
N LEU A 107 -8.70 -9.15 -11.72
CA LEU A 107 -8.53 -9.80 -13.02
C LEU A 107 -7.36 -10.78 -12.96
N GLU A 108 -7.48 -11.90 -13.66
CA GLU A 108 -6.35 -12.78 -13.95
C GLU A 108 -5.52 -12.18 -15.08
N LEU A 109 -4.22 -12.00 -14.84
CA LEU A 109 -3.30 -11.44 -15.83
C LEU A 109 -2.13 -12.41 -16.04
N SER A 110 -1.71 -12.55 -17.29
CA SER A 110 -0.45 -13.23 -17.61
C SER A 110 0.72 -12.47 -16.98
N SER A 111 1.68 -13.19 -16.40
CA SER A 111 2.97 -12.63 -15.99
C SER A 111 4.04 -13.07 -16.97
N LYS A 112 5.10 -12.27 -17.12
CA LYS A 112 6.29 -12.66 -17.88
C LYS A 112 6.93 -13.95 -17.35
N ASP A 113 6.71 -14.25 -16.07
CA ASP A 113 7.31 -15.37 -15.35
C ASP A 113 6.39 -16.60 -15.24
N SER A 114 5.15 -16.53 -15.76
CA SER A 114 4.18 -17.63 -15.70
C SER A 114 3.45 -17.84 -17.02
N LEU A 115 3.40 -19.09 -17.47
CA LEU A 115 2.64 -19.53 -18.64
C LEU A 115 1.12 -19.45 -18.42
N LEU A 116 0.66 -19.45 -17.17
CA LEU A 116 -0.74 -19.37 -16.81
C LEU A 116 -1.07 -17.98 -16.24
N PRO A 117 -2.24 -17.41 -16.60
CA PRO A 117 -2.79 -16.26 -15.90
C PRO A 117 -2.90 -16.57 -14.40
N TYR A 118 -2.63 -15.58 -13.58
CA TYR A 118 -2.81 -15.69 -12.13
C TYR A 118 -3.66 -14.53 -11.62
N ASP A 119 -4.48 -14.82 -10.62
CA ASP A 119 -5.31 -13.84 -9.95
C ASP A 119 -4.43 -12.81 -9.23
N ARG A 120 -4.68 -11.53 -9.52
CA ARG A 120 -3.96 -10.38 -8.97
C ARG A 120 -4.51 -9.93 -7.60
N CYS A 121 -5.28 -10.75 -6.92
CA CYS A 121 -5.75 -10.46 -5.54
C CYS A 121 -4.62 -10.32 -4.52
N VAL A 122 -3.44 -10.87 -4.81
CA VAL A 122 -2.21 -10.73 -4.01
C VAL A 122 -1.41 -9.46 -4.30
N ASP A 123 -1.84 -8.65 -5.27
CA ASP A 123 -1.19 -7.37 -5.53
C ASP A 123 -1.33 -6.43 -4.32
N THR A 124 -0.29 -5.62 -4.11
CA THR A 124 -0.17 -4.73 -2.93
C THR A 124 -1.34 -3.75 -2.80
N GLU A 125 -1.80 -3.19 -3.92
CA GLU A 125 -2.93 -2.27 -4.00
C GLU A 125 -4.24 -2.96 -3.66
N ALA A 126 -4.44 -4.19 -4.15
CA ALA A 126 -5.64 -4.97 -3.85
C ALA A 126 -5.73 -5.30 -2.36
N LYS A 127 -4.63 -5.78 -1.76
CA LYS A 127 -4.56 -6.09 -0.32
C LYS A 127 -4.81 -4.84 0.54
N LEU A 128 -4.20 -3.70 0.19
CA LEU A 128 -4.43 -2.44 0.91
C LEU A 128 -5.87 -1.96 0.82
N LEU A 129 -6.43 -1.87 -0.37
CA LEU A 129 -7.78 -1.35 -0.55
C LEU A 129 -8.83 -2.25 0.12
N GLU A 130 -8.63 -3.57 0.13
CA GLU A 130 -9.47 -4.50 0.90
C GLU A 130 -9.39 -4.28 2.40
N GLN A 131 -8.18 -4.09 2.93
CA GLN A 131 -7.94 -3.82 4.33
C GLN A 131 -8.52 -2.47 4.76
N ILE A 132 -8.34 -1.43 3.94
CA ILE A 132 -8.91 -0.11 4.18
C ILE A 132 -10.43 -0.16 4.12
N ARG A 133 -11.01 -0.88 3.15
CA ARG A 133 -12.47 -1.09 3.09
C ARG A 133 -12.99 -1.75 4.35
N PHE A 134 -12.30 -2.78 4.86
CA PHE A 134 -12.70 -3.46 6.09
C PHE A 134 -12.77 -2.49 7.26
N LEU A 135 -11.75 -1.65 7.41
CA LEU A 135 -11.69 -0.64 8.47
C LEU A 135 -12.74 0.44 8.26
N ALA A 136 -12.91 0.94 7.03
CA ALA A 136 -13.93 1.92 6.69
C ALA A 136 -15.34 1.43 7.02
N ASP A 137 -15.67 0.17 6.73
CA ASP A 137 -17.00 -0.40 7.01
C ASP A 137 -17.34 -0.45 8.52
N THR A 138 -16.34 -0.30 9.41
CA THR A 138 -16.56 -0.14 10.87
C THR A 138 -17.03 1.27 11.25
N PHE A 139 -16.79 2.27 10.41
CA PHE A 139 -17.27 3.66 10.58
C PHE A 139 -18.60 3.84 9.84
N LYS A 140 -19.63 4.33 10.53
CA LYS A 140 -20.99 4.46 9.97
C LYS A 140 -21.51 5.91 10.05
N PRO A 141 -21.48 6.69 8.94
CA PRO A 141 -20.77 6.44 7.68
C PRO A 141 -19.26 6.75 7.79
N ALA A 142 -18.46 6.05 7.00
CA ALA A 142 -17.05 6.39 6.80
C ALA A 142 -16.94 7.60 5.87
N LYS A 143 -16.22 8.63 6.29
CA LYS A 143 -15.92 9.80 5.46
C LYS A 143 -14.47 10.23 5.63
N GLY A 144 -13.85 10.63 4.52
CA GLY A 144 -12.53 11.25 4.55
C GLY A 144 -11.68 10.93 3.34
N ILE A 145 -10.39 10.68 3.56
CA ILE A 145 -9.39 10.62 2.49
C ILE A 145 -8.51 9.40 2.69
N VAL A 146 -8.21 8.72 1.59
CA VAL A 146 -7.18 7.68 1.47
C VAL A 146 -6.13 8.19 0.50
N ASN A 147 -4.88 8.21 0.93
CA ASN A 147 -3.74 8.48 0.09
C ASN A 147 -2.91 7.19 -0.06
N LEU A 148 -2.88 6.62 -1.26
CA LEU A 148 -2.21 5.38 -1.60
C LEU A 148 -0.97 5.68 -2.45
N PHE A 149 0.20 5.24 -2.00
CA PHE A 149 1.42 5.20 -2.77
C PHE A 149 1.74 3.75 -3.16
N THR A 150 2.19 3.55 -4.40
CA THR A 150 2.70 2.26 -4.90
C THR A 150 4.04 2.45 -5.60
N GLU A 151 5.00 1.54 -5.41
CA GLU A 151 6.28 1.60 -6.13
C GLU A 151 6.11 1.45 -7.65
N LEU A 152 5.10 0.69 -8.10
CA LEU A 152 4.83 0.47 -9.52
C LEU A 152 3.55 1.15 -9.95
N TYR A 153 3.49 1.58 -11.22
CA TYR A 153 2.24 2.05 -11.80
C TYR A 153 1.16 0.96 -11.73
N PRO A 154 -0.06 1.26 -11.23
CA PRO A 154 -1.10 0.25 -11.05
C PRO A 154 -1.42 -0.52 -12.33
N CYS A 155 -1.40 -1.85 -12.26
CA CYS A 155 -1.79 -2.71 -13.37
C CYS A 155 -3.30 -2.61 -13.66
N THR A 156 -3.76 -3.17 -14.78
CA THR A 156 -5.19 -3.15 -15.15
C THR A 156 -6.09 -3.76 -14.07
N SER A 157 -5.65 -4.82 -13.39
CA SER A 157 -6.39 -5.42 -12.28
C SER A 157 -6.49 -4.48 -11.08
N CYS A 158 -5.38 -3.85 -10.67
CA CYS A 158 -5.36 -2.87 -9.58
C CYS A 158 -6.23 -1.65 -9.89
N LYS A 159 -6.23 -1.17 -11.14
CA LYS A 159 -7.14 -0.09 -11.60
C LYS A 159 -8.60 -0.48 -11.43
N ASN A 160 -8.98 -1.72 -11.77
CA ASN A 160 -10.34 -2.21 -11.55
C ASN A 160 -10.71 -2.24 -10.06
N VAL A 161 -9.78 -2.55 -9.16
CA VAL A 161 -10.01 -2.49 -7.71
C VAL A 161 -10.17 -1.04 -7.23
N ILE A 162 -9.35 -0.12 -7.73
CA ILE A 162 -9.46 1.33 -7.46
C ILE A 162 -10.86 1.83 -7.85
N ASP A 163 -11.32 1.53 -9.06
CA ASP A 163 -12.64 1.95 -9.54
C ASP A 163 -13.78 1.40 -8.67
N GLN A 164 -13.68 0.13 -8.22
CA GLN A 164 -14.67 -0.47 -7.33
C GLN A 164 -14.67 0.19 -5.94
N PHE A 165 -13.49 0.53 -5.41
CA PHE A 165 -13.37 1.23 -4.13
C PHE A 165 -14.03 2.62 -4.19
N GLU A 166 -13.75 3.40 -5.23
CA GLU A 166 -14.35 4.73 -5.41
C GLU A 166 -15.87 4.66 -5.55
N LYS A 167 -16.37 3.72 -6.37
CA LYS A 167 -17.82 3.49 -6.55
C LYS A 167 -18.51 3.10 -5.25
N ARG A 168 -17.88 2.26 -4.42
CA ARG A 168 -18.46 1.81 -3.14
C ARG A 168 -18.76 2.96 -2.20
N TYR A 169 -17.86 3.94 -2.10
CA TYR A 169 -18.01 5.04 -1.15
C TYR A 169 -18.66 6.29 -1.74
N ASN A 170 -18.86 6.33 -3.07
CA ASN A 170 -19.64 7.35 -3.79
C ASN A 170 -19.27 8.79 -3.35
N GLY A 171 -17.97 9.08 -3.29
CA GLY A 171 -17.43 10.39 -2.91
C GLY A 171 -17.32 10.65 -1.39
N ASN A 172 -17.85 9.80 -0.51
CA ASN A 172 -17.64 9.94 0.93
C ASN A 172 -16.17 9.73 1.32
N ILE A 173 -15.47 8.86 0.60
CA ILE A 173 -14.04 8.64 0.74
C ILE A 173 -13.37 9.05 -0.58
N THR A 174 -12.45 10.00 -0.51
CA THR A 174 -11.61 10.40 -1.65
C THR A 174 -10.36 9.54 -1.68
N LEU A 175 -10.09 8.85 -2.79
CA LEU A 175 -8.89 8.04 -2.97
C LEU A 175 -7.90 8.80 -3.88
N ASN A 176 -6.70 9.09 -3.36
CA ASN A 176 -5.60 9.65 -4.12
C ASN A 176 -4.53 8.57 -4.33
N VAL A 177 -4.18 8.31 -5.59
CA VAL A 177 -3.18 7.28 -5.94
C VAL A 177 -1.92 7.94 -6.49
N PHE A 178 -0.78 7.59 -5.92
CA PHE A 178 0.54 8.08 -6.26
C PHE A 178 1.45 6.90 -6.61
N HIS A 179 2.41 7.10 -7.52
CA HIS A 179 3.40 6.07 -7.84
C HIS A 179 4.81 6.64 -7.96
N GLU A 180 5.84 5.78 -7.89
CA GLU A 180 7.22 6.17 -8.20
C GLU A 180 7.34 6.55 -9.70
N LYS A 181 8.19 7.52 -10.00
CA LYS A 181 8.44 8.02 -11.37
C LYS A 181 9.36 7.09 -12.14
#